data_AF-A0A258J5B8-F1
#
_entry.id   AF-A0A258J5B8-F1
#
_cell.length_a   1.000
_cell.length_b   1.000
_cell.length_c   1.000
_cell.angle_alpha   90.00
_cell.angle_beta   90.00
_cell.angle_gamma   90.00
#
_symmetry.space_group_name_H-M   'P 1'
#
loop_
_entity.id
_entity.type
_entity.pdbx_description
1 polymer ?
#
loop_
_entity_poly.entity_id
_entity_poly.type
_entity_poly.pdbx_seq_one_letter_code
_entity_poly.pdbx_strand_id
1 'polypeptide(L)'
;MMLTFVPLAGLPAVKWYVALAMDTGKAYAPLQAFRVTAGIAIVLIALVTVLLLAQLLHRAVARPLGRMTAAMNALATGKLDVAIPDLERRDEIGAMAAAMEVFKQHAVERAHMEAAQQQESQARQRRAEAVETLIRGFAGDMAGVLDTVTTSSGSLEQTARSLSATAQASSANAQSAATAA
;
A
#
# COMPACT_ATOMS: atom_id res chain seq x y z
N MET A 1 3.95 72.83 29.54
CA MET A 1 4.68 74.12 29.55
C MET A 1 5.82 73.98 30.55
N MET A 2 7.07 74.10 30.09
CA MET A 2 8.22 74.09 30.99
C MET A 2 8.65 75.54 31.20
N LEU A 3 8.72 75.96 32.46
CA LEU A 3 9.12 77.31 32.86
C LEU A 3 10.46 77.20 33.58
N THR A 4 11.46 77.92 33.08
CA THR A 4 12.78 78.02 33.73
C THR A 4 13.11 79.48 33.95
N PHE A 5 13.63 79.79 35.14
CA PHE A 5 13.97 81.15 35.54
C PHE A 5 15.49 81.26 35.63
N VAL A 6 16.09 82.15 34.83
CA VAL A 6 17.53 82.40 34.84
C VAL A 6 17.78 83.76 35.49
N PRO A 7 18.60 83.84 36.57
CA PRO A 7 18.90 85.11 37.20
C PRO A 7 19.80 85.97 36.30
N LEU A 8 19.50 87.27 36.20
CA LEU A 8 20.36 88.23 35.51
C LEU A 8 21.33 88.87 36.51
N ALA A 9 22.63 88.62 36.34
CA ALA A 9 23.67 89.24 37.15
C ALA A 9 24.02 90.64 36.62
N GLY A 10 24.14 91.63 37.52
CA GLY A 10 24.69 92.96 37.18
C GLY A 10 23.74 94.17 37.30
N LEU A 11 22.48 94.01 37.73
CA LEU A 11 21.56 95.12 37.96
C LEU A 11 21.50 95.50 39.45
N PRO A 12 21.83 96.75 39.84
CA PRO A 12 21.70 97.18 41.22
C PRO A 12 20.23 97.42 41.59
N ALA A 13 19.91 97.09 42.84
CA ALA A 13 18.64 97.30 43.57
C ALA A 13 17.60 96.15 43.60
N VAL A 14 17.51 95.23 42.64
CA VAL A 14 16.52 94.10 42.70
C VAL A 14 17.05 92.84 42.00
N LYS A 15 16.72 91.64 42.50
CA LYS A 15 17.03 90.36 41.84
C LYS A 15 16.10 90.13 40.65
N TRP A 16 16.60 90.34 39.45
CA TRP A 16 15.86 90.12 38.20
C TRP A 16 16.03 88.68 37.69
N TYR A 17 14.94 88.11 37.16
CA TYR A 17 14.90 86.78 36.54
C TYR A 17 14.26 86.87 35.17
N VAL A 18 14.82 86.17 34.19
CA VAL A 18 14.17 85.95 32.89
C VAL A 18 13.46 84.62 32.94
N ALA A 19 12.14 84.63 32.69
CA ALA A 19 11.34 83.43 32.56
C ALA A 19 11.33 82.98 31.09
N LEU A 20 11.91 81.82 30.80
CA LEU A 20 11.79 81.17 29.51
C LEU A 20 10.63 80.17 29.60
N ALA A 21 9.60 80.39 28.80
CA ALA A 21 8.46 79.50 28.67
C ALA A 21 8.55 78.76 27.33
N MET A 22 8.84 77.46 27.37
CA MET A 22 8.81 76.61 26.18
C MET A 22 7.56 75.72 26.20
N ASP A 23 6.85 75.71 25.07
CA ASP A 23 5.70 74.83 24.86
C ASP A 23 6.19 73.38 24.72
N THR A 24 5.83 72.53 25.69
CA THR A 24 6.21 71.12 25.74
C THR A 24 5.61 70.31 24.59
N GLY A 25 4.46 70.73 24.05
CA GLY A 25 3.87 70.12 22.86
C GLY A 25 4.74 70.35 21.62
N LYS A 26 5.25 71.58 21.43
CA LYS A 26 6.16 71.89 20.31
C LYS A 26 7.56 71.31 20.49
N ALA A 27 8.07 71.28 21.73
CA ALA A 27 9.38 70.70 22.06
C ALA A 27 9.46 69.20 21.75
N TYR A 28 8.37 68.44 21.94
CA TYR A 28 8.32 66.99 21.75
C TYR A 28 7.51 66.53 20.52
N ALA A 29 6.87 67.44 19.77
CA ALA A 29 6.12 67.09 18.56
C ALA A 29 6.93 66.21 17.56
N PRO A 30 8.22 66.48 17.29
CA PRO A 30 9.02 65.62 16.42
C PRO A 30 9.24 64.20 16.99
N LEU A 31 9.35 64.07 18.32
CA LEU A 31 9.50 62.77 18.98
C LEU A 31 8.21 61.96 18.95
N GLN A 32 7.04 62.60 19.04
CA GLN A 32 5.76 61.90 18.99
C GLN A 32 5.48 61.32 17.60
N ALA A 33 5.75 62.08 16.52
CA ALA A 33 5.62 61.59 15.16
C ALA A 33 6.57 60.41 14.89
N PHE A 34 7.84 60.53 15.32
CA PHE A 34 8.82 59.45 15.18
C PHE A 34 8.38 58.16 15.90
N ARG A 35 7.83 58.26 17.11
CA ARG A 35 7.33 57.09 17.87
C ARG A 35 6.23 56.33 17.14
N VAL A 36 5.27 57.04 16.54
CA VAL A 36 4.15 56.42 15.81
C VAL A 36 4.66 55.75 14.53
N THR A 37 5.50 56.44 13.74
CA THR A 37 6.07 55.87 12.50
C THR A 37 6.97 54.67 12.80
N ALA A 38 7.79 54.74 13.86
CA ALA A 38 8.61 53.61 14.30
C ALA A 38 7.75 52.42 14.77
N GLY A 39 6.67 52.67 15.51
CA GLY A 39 5.72 51.64 15.92
C GLY A 39 5.07 50.93 14.74
N ILE A 40 4.59 51.70 13.74
CA ILE A 40 4.01 51.15 12.51
C ILE A 40 5.05 50.32 11.74
N ALA A 41 6.28 50.82 11.60
CA ALA A 41 7.34 50.10 10.92
C ALA A 41 7.66 48.76 11.59
N ILE A 42 7.74 48.72 12.93
CA ILE A 42 7.96 47.48 13.69
C ILE A 42 6.84 46.48 13.46
N VAL A 43 5.57 46.92 13.52
CA VAL A 43 4.42 46.04 13.28
C VAL A 43 4.45 45.49 11.85
N LEU A 44 4.73 46.32 10.85
CA LEU A 44 4.85 45.88 9.46
C LEU A 44 5.98 44.85 9.27
N ILE A 45 7.16 45.10 9.85
CA ILE A 45 8.28 44.16 9.80
C ILE A 45 7.91 42.83 10.47
N ALA A 46 7.25 42.88 11.65
CA ALA A 46 6.80 41.69 12.34
C ALA A 46 5.82 40.88 11.50
N LEU A 47 4.82 41.53 10.88
CA LEU A 47 3.84 40.88 10.00
C LEU A 47 4.51 40.22 8.78
N VAL A 48 5.43 40.93 8.13
CA VAL A 48 6.18 40.39 6.99
C VAL A 48 7.02 39.18 7.42
N THR A 49 7.67 39.26 8.57
CA THR A 49 8.50 38.16 9.10
C THR A 49 7.68 36.92 9.40
N VAL A 50 6.51 37.09 10.04
CA VAL A 50 5.56 35.99 10.30
C VAL A 50 5.08 35.35 9.00
N LEU A 51 4.71 36.17 8.01
CA LEU A 51 4.26 35.67 6.70
C LEU A 51 5.36 34.87 6.00
N LEU A 52 6.60 35.36 6.02
CA LEU A 52 7.75 34.68 5.43
C LEU A 52 8.03 33.34 6.13
N LEU A 53 8.03 33.31 7.46
CA LEU A 53 8.21 32.07 8.22
C LEU A 53 7.09 31.06 7.96
N ALA A 54 5.84 31.50 7.92
CA ALA A 54 4.71 30.65 7.60
C ALA A 54 4.83 30.03 6.20
N GLN A 55 5.22 30.83 5.20
CA GLN A 55 5.46 30.35 3.84
C GLN A 55 6.63 29.35 3.77
N LEU A 56 7.71 29.62 4.51
CA LEU A 56 8.87 28.74 4.57
C LEU A 56 8.51 27.40 5.20
N LEU A 57 7.85 27.40 6.37
CA LEU A 57 7.39 26.18 7.05
C LEU A 57 6.41 25.38 6.19
N HIS A 58 5.48 26.06 5.52
CA HIS A 58 4.53 25.41 4.63
C HIS A 58 5.25 24.67 3.49
N ARG A 59 6.26 25.29 2.88
CA ARG A 59 7.02 24.69 1.76
C ARG A 59 8.01 23.62 2.22
N ALA A 60 8.64 23.79 3.38
CA ALA A 60 9.66 22.88 3.89
C ALA A 60 9.08 21.63 4.56
N VAL A 61 7.91 21.75 5.19
CA VAL A 61 7.32 20.70 6.03
C VAL A 61 5.91 20.31 5.58
N ALA A 62 4.95 21.24 5.64
CA ALA A 62 3.54 20.88 5.47
C ALA A 62 3.22 20.32 4.07
N ARG A 63 3.76 20.94 3.01
CA ARG A 63 3.55 20.50 1.62
C ARG A 63 4.22 19.14 1.33
N PRO A 64 5.50 18.90 1.69
CA PRO A 64 6.11 17.58 1.62
C PRO A 64 5.33 16.49 2.36
N LEU A 65 4.91 16.76 3.60
CA LEU A 65 4.09 15.81 4.38
C LEU A 65 2.78 15.49 3.67
N GLY A 66 2.07 16.50 3.15
CA GLY A 66 0.85 16.27 2.38
C GLY A 66 1.07 15.39 1.14
N ARG A 67 2.20 15.58 0.42
CA ARG A 67 2.57 14.72 -0.72
C ARG A 67 2.89 13.29 -0.29
N MET A 68 3.59 13.11 0.84
CA MET A 68 3.86 11.79 1.42
C MET A 68 2.57 11.07 1.80
N THR A 69 1.63 11.75 2.45
CA THR A 69 0.33 11.18 2.80
C THR A 69 -0.46 10.77 1.55
N ALA A 70 -0.44 11.59 0.49
CA ALA A 70 -1.10 11.24 -0.76
C ALA A 70 -0.47 10.00 -1.43
N ALA A 71 0.86 9.91 -1.44
CA ALA A 71 1.57 8.74 -1.96
C ALA A 71 1.25 7.47 -1.16
N MET A 72 1.25 7.55 0.17
CA MET A 72 0.89 6.43 1.05
C MET A 72 -0.55 5.95 0.83
N ASN A 73 -1.52 6.87 0.72
CA ASN A 73 -2.90 6.52 0.41
C ASN A 73 -3.04 5.84 -0.96
N ALA A 74 -2.25 6.26 -1.95
CA ALA A 74 -2.26 5.63 -3.24
C ALA A 74 -1.70 4.19 -3.18
N LEU A 75 -0.58 3.97 -2.48
CA LEU A 75 -0.05 2.63 -2.24
C LEU A 75 -1.06 1.75 -1.49
N ALA A 76 -1.72 2.28 -0.45
CA ALA A 76 -2.72 1.57 0.34
C ALA A 76 -3.96 1.17 -0.47
N THR A 77 -4.26 1.88 -1.57
CA THR A 77 -5.34 1.53 -2.50
C THR A 77 -4.88 0.61 -3.64
N GLY A 78 -3.65 0.09 -3.59
CA GLY A 78 -3.09 -0.84 -4.57
C GLY A 78 -2.48 -0.16 -5.80
N LYS A 79 -2.32 1.17 -5.80
CA LYS A 79 -1.63 1.89 -6.89
C LYS A 79 -0.13 1.82 -6.69
N LEU A 80 0.50 0.85 -7.34
CA LEU A 80 1.94 0.57 -7.17
C LEU A 80 2.84 1.42 -8.09
N ASP A 81 2.28 2.09 -9.10
CA ASP A 81 3.03 2.93 -10.05
C ASP A 81 3.23 4.39 -9.57
N VAL A 82 3.12 4.62 -8.26
CA VAL A 82 3.28 5.97 -7.70
C VAL A 82 4.75 6.25 -7.41
N ALA A 83 5.24 7.38 -7.89
CA ALA A 83 6.57 7.88 -7.54
C ALA A 83 6.54 8.42 -6.10
N ILE A 84 7.51 8.01 -5.28
CA ILE A 84 7.63 8.52 -3.90
C ILE A 84 8.30 9.91 -3.95
N PRO A 85 7.60 10.98 -3.50
CA PRO A 85 8.18 12.31 -3.51
C PRO A 85 9.42 12.41 -2.59
N ASP A 86 10.25 13.41 -2.83
CA ASP A 86 11.29 13.85 -1.88
C ASP A 86 12.37 12.80 -1.52
N LEU A 87 12.59 11.77 -2.36
CA LEU A 87 13.59 10.72 -2.10
C LEU A 87 15.02 11.24 -1.94
N GLU A 88 15.36 12.33 -2.62
CA GLU A 88 16.70 12.91 -2.59
C GLU A 88 16.93 13.83 -1.37
N ARG A 89 15.91 14.05 -0.53
CA ARG A 89 16.09 14.84 0.71
C ARG A 89 17.03 14.12 1.67
N ARG A 90 17.84 14.90 2.38
CA ARG A 90 18.85 14.42 3.33
C ARG A 90 18.46 14.68 4.79
N ASP A 91 17.17 14.81 5.04
CA ASP A 91 16.59 15.06 6.37
C ASP A 91 15.58 13.96 6.74
N GLU A 92 14.85 14.15 7.83
CA GLU A 92 13.88 13.18 8.35
C GLU A 92 12.78 12.86 7.34
N ILE A 93 12.37 13.85 6.52
CA ILE A 93 11.37 13.63 5.48
C ILE A 93 11.95 12.77 4.35
N GLY A 94 13.23 12.97 4.01
CA GLY A 94 13.95 12.08 3.09
C GLY A 94 14.07 10.65 3.63
N ALA A 95 14.35 10.49 4.93
CA ALA A 95 14.37 9.18 5.57
C ALA A 95 13.00 8.50 5.54
N MET A 96 11.91 9.25 5.73
CA MET A 96 10.54 8.75 5.57
C MET A 96 10.24 8.35 4.12
N ALA A 97 10.69 9.14 3.13
CA ALA A 97 10.55 8.81 1.72
C ALA A 97 11.28 7.50 1.37
N ALA A 98 12.52 7.32 1.85
CA ALA A 98 13.29 6.10 1.65
C ALA A 98 12.58 4.88 2.27
N ALA A 99 12.05 5.00 3.49
CA ALA A 99 11.28 3.93 4.11
C ALA A 99 10.01 3.59 3.31
N MET A 100 9.31 4.60 2.79
CA MET A 100 8.11 4.39 1.98
C MET A 100 8.42 3.74 0.62
N GLU A 101 9.59 4.00 0.04
CA GLU A 101 10.06 3.31 -1.17
C GLU A 101 10.27 1.81 -0.91
N VAL A 102 10.85 1.45 0.24
CA VAL A 102 10.96 0.04 0.65
C VAL A 102 9.57 -0.60 0.79
N PHE A 103 8.60 0.11 1.40
CA PHE A 103 7.22 -0.37 1.46
C PHE A 103 6.59 -0.58 0.09
N LYS A 104 6.79 0.34 -0.85
CA LYS A 104 6.33 0.21 -2.24
C LYS A 104 6.94 -1.02 -2.90
N GLN A 105 8.25 -1.23 -2.76
CA GLN A 105 8.94 -2.39 -3.33
C GLN A 105 8.38 -3.70 -2.77
N HIS A 106 8.15 -3.79 -1.47
CA HIS A 106 7.50 -4.95 -0.86
C HIS A 106 6.06 -5.17 -1.34
N ALA A 107 5.30 -4.09 -1.56
CA ALA A 107 3.95 -4.20 -2.10
C ALA A 107 3.95 -4.71 -3.56
N VAL A 108 4.91 -4.27 -4.38
CA VAL A 108 5.13 -4.78 -5.74
C VAL A 108 5.51 -6.26 -5.73
N GLU A 109 6.51 -6.64 -4.94
CA GLU A 109 6.96 -8.03 -4.83
C GLU A 109 5.81 -8.94 -4.38
N ARG A 110 5.03 -8.50 -3.39
CA ARG A 110 3.86 -9.25 -2.92
C ARG A 110 2.81 -9.43 -4.02
N ALA A 111 2.52 -8.39 -4.80
CA ALA A 111 1.59 -8.51 -5.93
C ALA A 111 2.08 -9.51 -6.99
N HIS A 112 3.40 -9.55 -7.25
CA HIS A 112 4.00 -10.55 -8.14
C HIS A 112 3.89 -11.97 -7.58
N MET A 113 4.19 -12.16 -6.29
CA MET A 113 4.05 -13.46 -5.63
C MET A 113 2.61 -13.96 -5.63
N GLU A 114 1.63 -13.08 -5.35
CA GLU A 114 0.21 -13.42 -5.39
C GLU A 114 -0.21 -13.84 -6.81
N ALA A 115 0.26 -13.14 -7.85
CA ALA A 115 -0.01 -13.52 -9.24
C ALA A 115 0.62 -14.88 -9.61
N ALA A 116 1.86 -15.14 -9.19
CA ALA A 116 2.52 -16.42 -9.42
C ALA A 116 1.80 -17.57 -8.70
N GLN A 117 1.39 -17.37 -7.45
CA GLN A 117 0.66 -18.36 -6.68
C GLN A 117 -0.72 -18.68 -7.29
N GLN A 118 -1.42 -17.68 -7.83
CA GLN A 118 -2.66 -17.90 -8.56
C GLN A 118 -2.45 -18.75 -9.81
N GLN A 119 -1.38 -18.48 -10.58
CA GLN A 119 -1.04 -19.30 -11.75
C GLN A 119 -0.70 -20.74 -11.38
N GLU A 120 0.07 -20.94 -10.31
CA GLU A 120 0.42 -22.28 -9.82
C GLU A 120 -0.82 -23.03 -9.33
N SER A 121 -1.71 -22.37 -8.58
CA SER A 121 -2.97 -22.93 -8.13
C SER A 121 -3.84 -23.40 -9.32
N GLN A 122 -3.97 -22.56 -10.35
CA GLN A 122 -4.70 -22.92 -11.58
C GLN A 122 -4.03 -24.08 -12.34
N ALA A 123 -2.70 -24.14 -12.39
CA ALA A 123 -1.98 -25.25 -13.00
C ALA A 123 -2.19 -26.56 -12.22
N ARG A 124 -2.18 -26.49 -10.88
CA ARG A 124 -2.43 -27.63 -10.00
C ARG A 124 -3.85 -28.16 -10.15
N GLN A 125 -4.83 -27.26 -10.23
CA GLN A 125 -6.23 -27.61 -10.45
C GLN A 125 -6.41 -28.33 -11.80
N ARG A 126 -5.87 -27.77 -12.89
CA ARG A 126 -5.89 -28.41 -14.22
C ARG A 126 -5.25 -29.79 -14.22
N ARG A 127 -4.14 -29.95 -13.49
CA ARG A 127 -3.47 -31.25 -13.36
C ARG A 127 -4.33 -32.25 -12.58
N ALA A 128 -4.99 -31.82 -11.51
CA ALA A 128 -5.88 -32.68 -10.73
C ALA A 128 -7.06 -33.18 -11.59
N GLU A 129 -7.70 -32.28 -12.35
CA GLU A 129 -8.80 -32.61 -13.27
C GLU A 129 -8.35 -33.58 -14.38
N ALA A 130 -7.15 -33.39 -14.92
CA ALA A 130 -6.58 -34.30 -15.91
C ALA A 130 -6.34 -35.71 -15.32
N VAL A 131 -5.80 -35.80 -14.10
CA VAL A 131 -5.60 -37.09 -13.41
C VAL A 131 -6.94 -37.76 -13.11
N GLU A 132 -7.94 -37.03 -12.64
CA GLU A 132 -9.28 -37.57 -12.38
C GLU A 132 -9.91 -38.14 -13.65
N THR A 133 -9.75 -37.44 -14.78
CA THR A 133 -10.23 -37.89 -16.09
C THR A 133 -9.54 -39.18 -16.53
N LEU A 134 -8.21 -39.28 -16.35
CA LEU A 134 -7.44 -40.49 -16.65
C LEU A 134 -7.86 -41.67 -15.77
N ILE A 135 -8.10 -41.45 -14.48
CA ILE A 135 -8.57 -42.50 -13.56
C ILE A 135 -9.95 -43.00 -13.97
N ARG A 136 -10.88 -42.10 -14.33
CA ARG A 136 -12.23 -42.48 -14.81
C ARG A 136 -12.15 -43.30 -16.09
N GLY A 137 -11.31 -42.89 -17.05
CA GLY A 137 -11.07 -43.63 -18.28
C GLY A 137 -10.53 -45.03 -18.00
N PHE A 138 -9.48 -45.12 -17.18
CA PHE A 138 -8.87 -46.39 -16.78
C PHE A 138 -9.85 -47.34 -16.07
N ALA A 139 -10.68 -46.81 -15.17
CA ALA A 139 -11.72 -47.60 -14.51
C ALA A 139 -12.76 -48.15 -15.50
N GLY A 140 -13.15 -47.35 -16.50
CA GLY A 140 -14.02 -47.79 -17.59
C GLY A 140 -13.39 -48.88 -18.45
N ASP A 141 -12.13 -48.70 -18.84
CA ASP A 141 -11.38 -49.69 -19.63
C ASP A 141 -11.23 -51.02 -18.87
N MET A 142 -10.90 -50.97 -17.58
CA MET A 142 -10.81 -52.18 -16.74
C MET A 142 -12.17 -52.87 -16.58
N ALA A 143 -13.26 -52.13 -16.44
CA ALA A 143 -14.60 -52.71 -16.39
C ALA A 143 -14.93 -53.46 -17.69
N GLY A 144 -14.58 -52.89 -18.85
CA GLY A 144 -14.75 -53.56 -20.15
C GLY A 144 -13.91 -54.83 -20.31
N VAL A 145 -12.65 -54.82 -19.84
CA VAL A 145 -11.79 -56.02 -19.84
C VAL A 145 -12.36 -57.10 -18.92
N LEU A 146 -12.80 -56.76 -17.72
CA LEU A 146 -13.41 -57.70 -16.77
C LEU A 146 -14.71 -58.31 -17.31
N ASP A 147 -15.54 -57.53 -18.00
CA ASP A 147 -16.75 -58.01 -18.66
C ASP A 147 -16.42 -59.03 -19.77
N THR A 148 -15.39 -58.74 -20.57
CA THR A 148 -14.90 -59.65 -21.63
C THR A 148 -14.37 -60.96 -21.03
N VAL A 149 -13.59 -60.88 -19.95
CA VAL A 149 -13.07 -62.07 -19.23
C VAL A 149 -14.22 -62.89 -18.65
N THR A 150 -15.19 -62.25 -18.00
CA THR A 150 -16.37 -62.91 -17.41
C THR A 150 -17.18 -63.65 -18.47
N THR A 151 -17.43 -63.00 -19.61
CA THR A 151 -18.14 -63.59 -20.76
C THR A 151 -17.38 -64.79 -21.34
N SER A 152 -16.05 -64.68 -21.46
CA SER A 152 -15.19 -65.76 -21.97
C SER A 152 -15.17 -66.96 -21.03
N SER A 153 -15.07 -66.73 -19.71
CA SER A 153 -15.15 -67.79 -18.69
C SER A 153 -16.51 -68.50 -18.69
N GLY A 154 -17.62 -67.77 -18.82
CA GLY A 154 -18.95 -68.37 -18.95
C GLY A 154 -19.08 -69.24 -20.21
N SER A 155 -18.49 -68.80 -21.31
CA SER A 155 -18.43 -69.58 -22.56
C SER A 155 -17.59 -70.86 -22.42
N LEU A 156 -16.44 -70.79 -21.73
CA LEU A 156 -15.60 -71.96 -21.40
C LEU A 156 -16.33 -72.94 -20.49
N GLU A 157 -17.04 -72.47 -19.46
CA GLU A 157 -17.85 -73.29 -18.57
C GLU A 157 -18.94 -74.03 -19.34
N GLN A 158 -19.64 -73.34 -20.23
CA GLN A 158 -20.66 -73.93 -21.10
C GLN A 158 -20.05 -74.99 -22.03
N THR A 159 -18.88 -74.72 -22.62
CA THR A 159 -18.18 -75.68 -23.49
C THR A 159 -17.75 -76.93 -22.70
N ALA A 160 -17.20 -76.76 -21.50
CA ALA A 160 -16.80 -77.86 -20.64
C ALA A 160 -18.00 -78.72 -20.20
N ARG A 161 -19.15 -78.10 -19.87
CA ARG A 161 -20.40 -78.82 -19.58
C ARG A 161 -20.87 -79.64 -20.79
N SER A 162 -20.84 -79.06 -21.99
CA SER A 162 -21.23 -79.76 -23.22
C SER A 162 -20.29 -80.92 -23.55
N LEU A 163 -18.99 -80.75 -23.33
CA LEU A 163 -17.99 -81.81 -23.50
C LEU A 163 -18.21 -82.95 -22.50
N SER A 164 -18.48 -82.63 -21.24
CA SER A 164 -18.81 -83.61 -20.20
C SER A 164 -20.08 -84.41 -20.54
N ALA A 165 -21.14 -83.72 -20.96
CA ALA A 165 -22.38 -84.36 -21.41
C ALA A 165 -22.15 -85.29 -22.61
N THR A 166 -21.33 -84.86 -23.58
CA THR A 166 -20.99 -85.66 -24.76
C THR A 166 -20.15 -86.88 -24.38
N ALA A 167 -19.17 -86.74 -23.47
CA ALA A 167 -18.37 -87.85 -22.96
C ALA A 167 -19.24 -88.88 -22.20
N GLN A 168 -20.19 -88.44 -21.38
CA GLN A 168 -21.16 -89.32 -20.71
C GLN A 168 -22.05 -90.06 -21.71
N ALA A 169 -22.58 -89.37 -22.72
CA ALA A 169 -23.38 -89.99 -23.76
C ALA A 169 -22.57 -91.03 -24.57
N SER A 170 -21.31 -90.71 -24.91
CA SER A 170 -20.43 -91.64 -25.61
C SER A 170 -20.09 -92.87 -24.76
N SER A 171 -19.87 -92.69 -23.46
CA SER A 171 -19.65 -93.79 -22.51
C SER A 171 -20.87 -94.70 -22.41
N ALA A 172 -22.08 -94.12 -22.27
CA ALA A 172 -23.32 -94.88 -22.23
C ALA A 172 -23.54 -95.71 -23.51
N ASN A 173 -23.30 -95.12 -24.68
CA ASN A 173 -23.41 -95.81 -25.96
C ASN A 173 -22.41 -96.98 -26.07
N ALA A 174 -21.16 -96.77 -25.64
CA ALA A 174 -20.14 -97.83 -25.63
C ALA A 174 -20.54 -99.00 -24.72
N GLN A 175 -21.11 -98.72 -23.54
CA GLN A 175 -21.62 -99.73 -22.63
C GLN A 175 -22.79 -100.53 -23.23
N SER A 176 -23.75 -99.85 -23.87
CA SER A 176 -24.88 -100.51 -24.54
C SER A 176 -24.42 -101.42 -25.68
N ALA A 177 -23.45 -100.98 -26.48
CA ALA A 177 -22.86 -101.80 -27.55
C ALA A 177 -22.14 -103.02 -26.99
N ALA A 178 -21.38 -102.87 -25.89
CA ALA A 178 -20.68 -103.97 -25.24
C ALA A 178 -21.63 -105.02 -24.64
N THR A 179 -22.82 -104.63 -24.16
CA THR A 179 -23.83 -105.57 -23.65
C THR A 179 -24.69 -106.24 -24.74
N ALA A 180 -24.62 -105.74 -25.98
CA ALA A 180 -25.36 -106.30 -27.12
C ALA A 180 -24.56 -107.33 -27.94
N ALA A 181 -23.28 -107.53 -27.61
CA ALA A 181 -22.38 -108.54 -28.18
C ALA A 181 -22.28 -109.77 -27.26
#